data_AF-A0A0R2CSU7-F1
#
_entry.id   AF-A0A0R2CSU7-F1
#
_cell.length_a   1.000
_cell.length_b   1.000
_cell.length_c   1.000
_cell.angle_alpha   90.00
_cell.angle_beta   90.00
_cell.angle_gamma   90.00
#
_symmetry.space_group_name_H-M   'P 1'
#
loop_
_entity.id
_entity.type
_entity.pdbx_description
1 polymer ?
#
loop_
_entity_poly.entity_id
_entity_poly.type
_entity_poly.pdbx_seq_one_letter_code
_entity_poly.pdbx_strand_id
1 'polypeptide(L)'
;MATTLKQLQNQLKAAARESPLLIFEACSRKDGSKFREVSNRRRFNDLKTMLSQNYQLTILANDLTVTETVVRWAIAEAKLHDQPEDAKNQANFKTMTNAVLKENQIAINQ
;
A
#
# COMPACT_ATOMS: atom_id res chain seq x y z
N MET A 1 25.51 1.16 9.63
CA MET A 1 24.62 2.00 10.45
C MET A 1 23.19 1.55 10.19
N ALA A 2 22.40 1.26 11.24
CA ALA A 2 21.00 0.89 11.06
C ALA A 2 20.17 2.15 10.76
N THR A 3 19.44 2.17 9.65
CA THR A 3 18.54 3.28 9.30
C THR A 3 17.43 3.38 10.36
N THR A 4 17.27 4.54 10.97
CA THR A 4 16.24 4.78 11.99
C THR A 4 14.86 4.97 11.35
N LEU A 5 13.79 4.67 12.10
CA LEU A 5 12.41 4.94 11.65
C LEU A 5 12.20 6.40 11.22
N LYS A 6 12.83 7.35 11.90
CA LYS A 6 12.74 8.78 11.58
C LYS A 6 13.40 9.11 10.23
N GLN A 7 14.51 8.47 9.90
CA GLN A 7 15.16 8.63 8.59
C GLN A 7 14.29 8.04 7.47
N LEU A 8 13.73 6.84 7.68
CA LEU A 8 12.81 6.21 6.74
C LEU A 8 11.55 7.06 6.53
N GLN A 9 11.03 7.66 7.61
CA GLN A 9 9.90 8.58 7.51
C GLN A 9 10.22 9.80 6.65
N ASN A 10 11.41 10.38 6.79
CA ASN A 10 11.81 11.53 5.98
C ASN A 10 12.01 11.15 4.51
N GLN A 11 12.59 9.98 4.24
CA GLN A 11 12.73 9.45 2.87
C GLN A 11 11.37 9.21 2.23
N LEU A 12 10.44 8.59 2.96
CA LEU A 12 9.09 8.34 2.48
C LEU A 12 8.30 9.64 2.27
N LYS A 13 8.47 10.64 3.15
CA LYS A 13 7.93 11.99 2.95
C LYS A 13 8.47 12.64 1.67
N ALA A 14 9.75 12.49 1.37
CA ALA A 14 10.33 13.02 0.13
C ALA A 14 9.73 12.32 -1.10
N ALA A 15 9.69 10.99 -1.10
CA ALA A 15 9.09 10.21 -2.19
C ALA A 15 7.59 10.51 -2.38
N ALA A 16 6.84 10.67 -1.28
CA ALA A 16 5.42 11.01 -1.32
C ALA A 16 5.14 12.42 -1.86
N ARG A 17 6.12 13.34 -1.85
CA ARG A 17 5.99 14.65 -2.52
C ARG A 17 6.06 14.51 -4.04
N GLU A 18 6.85 13.57 -4.55
CA GLU A 18 6.97 13.32 -6.00
C GLU A 18 5.84 12.44 -6.53
N SER A 19 5.45 11.42 -5.77
CA SER A 19 4.36 10.50 -6.10
C SER A 19 3.54 10.21 -4.84
N PRO A 20 2.42 10.93 -4.62
CA PRO A 20 1.62 10.78 -3.42
C PRO A 20 1.14 9.34 -3.23
N LEU A 21 1.13 8.92 -1.96
CA LEU A 21 0.56 7.65 -1.56
C LEU A 21 -0.96 7.75 -1.54
N LEU A 22 -1.63 6.67 -1.92
CA LEU A 22 -3.08 6.56 -2.00
C LEU A 22 -3.51 5.15 -1.58
N ILE A 23 -4.79 5.01 -1.25
CA ILE A 23 -5.46 3.73 -1.03
C ILE A 23 -6.45 3.54 -2.17
N PHE A 24 -6.42 2.37 -2.81
CA PHE A 24 -7.42 2.01 -3.80
C PHE A 24 -8.04 0.64 -3.50
N GLU A 25 -9.28 0.46 -3.93
CA GLU A 25 -9.98 -0.82 -3.99
C GLU A 25 -9.91 -1.35 -5.42
N ALA A 26 -9.50 -2.60 -5.57
CA ALA A 26 -9.65 -3.35 -6.79
C ALA A 26 -10.81 -4.32 -6.62
N CYS A 27 -11.84 -4.13 -7.45
CA CYS A 27 -13.01 -5.00 -7.52
C CYS A 27 -12.89 -5.90 -8.76
N SER A 28 -12.81 -7.21 -8.54
CA SER A 28 -12.78 -8.21 -9.61
C SER A 28 -14.10 -8.17 -10.38
N ARG A 29 -14.01 -8.04 -11.71
CA ARG A 29 -15.18 -8.10 -12.59
C ARG A 29 -15.74 -9.52 -12.73
N LYS A 30 -14.95 -10.54 -12.39
CA LYS A 30 -15.33 -11.95 -12.54
C LYS A 30 -16.27 -12.43 -11.42
N ASP A 31 -15.96 -12.08 -10.18
CA ASP A 31 -16.63 -12.61 -8.99
C ASP A 31 -17.05 -11.53 -7.98
N GLY A 32 -16.76 -10.24 -8.26
CA GLY A 32 -17.06 -9.15 -7.35
C GLY A 32 -16.17 -9.11 -6.10
N SER A 33 -15.14 -9.95 -6.02
CA SER A 33 -14.18 -9.92 -4.91
C SER A 33 -13.46 -8.58 -4.86
N LYS A 34 -13.22 -8.09 -3.65
CA LYS A 34 -12.62 -6.78 -3.40
C LYS A 34 -11.39 -6.93 -2.54
N PHE A 35 -10.30 -6.31 -2.96
CA PHE A 35 -9.13 -6.11 -2.12
C PHE A 35 -8.71 -4.66 -2.15
N ARG A 36 -8.05 -4.21 -1.09
CA ARG A 36 -7.59 -2.83 -0.93
C ARG A 36 -6.09 -2.81 -0.77
N GLU A 37 -5.45 -1.87 -1.44
CA GLU A 37 -4.01 -1.77 -1.48
C GLU A 37 -3.58 -0.32 -1.28
N VAL A 38 -2.43 -0.15 -0.64
CA VAL A 38 -1.74 1.13 -0.49
C VAL A 38 -0.71 1.20 -1.62
N SER A 39 -0.66 2.29 -2.37
CA SER A 39 0.31 2.44 -3.44
C SER A 39 0.63 3.90 -3.70
N ASN A 40 1.67 4.16 -4.49
CA ASN A 40 1.92 5.51 -4.97
C ASN A 40 1.16 5.79 -6.27
N ARG A 41 0.90 7.06 -6.56
CA ARG A 41 0.12 7.52 -7.71
C ARG A 41 0.60 6.96 -9.05
N ARG A 42 1.91 6.91 -9.26
CA ARG A 42 2.51 6.39 -10.50
C ARG A 42 2.18 4.90 -10.68
N ARG A 43 2.48 4.08 -9.65
CA ARG A 43 2.19 2.64 -9.66
C ARG A 43 0.70 2.35 -9.80
N PHE A 44 -0.16 3.16 -9.18
CA PHE A 44 -1.61 3.03 -9.36
C PHE A 44 -2.03 3.22 -10.83
N ASN A 45 -1.47 4.20 -11.54
CA ASN A 45 -1.82 4.43 -12.95
C ASN A 45 -1.37 3.25 -13.84
N ASP A 46 -0.20 2.68 -13.56
CA ASP A 46 0.30 1.49 -14.25
C ASP A 46 -0.62 0.29 -14.00
N LEU A 47 -0.95 0.02 -12.73
CA LEU A 47 -1.86 -1.06 -12.33
C LEU A 47 -3.27 -0.88 -12.91
N LYS A 48 -3.80 0.35 -12.91
CA LYS A 48 -5.10 0.67 -13.50
C LYS A 48 -5.11 0.31 -14.98
N THR A 49 -4.03 0.56 -15.70
CA THR A 49 -3.94 0.21 -17.12
C THR A 49 -3.85 -1.31 -17.29
N MET A 50 -2.91 -1.95 -16.58
CA MET A 50 -2.63 -3.39 -16.68
C MET A 50 -3.81 -4.27 -16.28
N LEU A 51 -4.57 -3.87 -15.25
CA LEU A 51 -5.62 -4.69 -14.65
C LEU A 51 -7.03 -4.29 -15.11
N SER A 52 -7.18 -3.26 -15.96
CA SER A 52 -8.47 -2.67 -16.34
C SER A 52 -9.49 -3.67 -16.90
N GLN A 53 -9.00 -4.71 -17.59
CA GLN A 53 -9.83 -5.77 -18.16
C GLN A 53 -10.46 -6.67 -17.09
N ASN A 54 -9.74 -6.95 -16.01
CA ASN A 54 -10.16 -7.91 -14.99
C ASN A 54 -10.67 -7.25 -13.70
N TYR A 55 -10.24 -6.01 -13.44
CA TYR A 55 -10.53 -5.29 -12.21
C TYR A 55 -11.02 -3.88 -12.49
N GLN A 56 -11.95 -3.41 -11.66
CA GLN A 56 -12.30 -2.00 -11.52
C GLN A 56 -11.53 -1.44 -10.32
N LEU A 57 -10.61 -0.51 -10.59
CA LEU A 57 -9.82 0.14 -9.56
C LEU A 57 -10.45 1.49 -9.19
N THR A 58 -10.74 1.68 -7.90
CA THR A 58 -11.36 2.88 -7.33
C THR A 58 -10.51 3.43 -6.21
N ILE A 59 -10.13 4.71 -6.26
CA ILE A 59 -9.37 5.35 -5.18
C ILE A 59 -10.32 5.59 -4.01
N LEU A 60 -9.92 5.14 -2.81
CA LEU A 60 -10.67 5.31 -1.56
C LEU A 60 -10.12 6.46 -0.72
N ALA A 61 -8.81 6.65 -0.71
CA ALA A 61 -8.14 7.78 -0.09
C ALA A 61 -7.00 8.25 -0.97
N ASN A 62 -6.86 9.56 -1.12
CA ASN A 62 -5.76 10.16 -1.86
C ASN A 62 -4.86 10.96 -0.93
N ASP A 63 -3.60 11.14 -1.33
CA ASP A 63 -2.60 11.97 -0.65
C ASP A 63 -2.43 11.61 0.84
N LEU A 64 -2.15 10.34 1.11
CA LEU A 64 -1.95 9.84 2.47
C LEU A 64 -0.85 10.61 3.19
N THR A 65 -1.16 11.03 4.42
CA THR A 65 -0.16 11.58 5.32
C THR A 65 0.84 10.50 5.71
N VAL A 66 2.14 10.81 5.65
CA VAL A 66 3.21 9.88 6.04
C VAL A 66 3.33 9.78 7.57
N THR A 67 2.43 8.99 8.16
CA THR A 67 2.40 8.61 9.58
C THR A 67 3.41 7.49 9.88
N GLU A 68 3.60 7.16 11.16
CA GLU A 68 4.42 6.01 11.54
C GLU A 68 3.84 4.70 10.98
N THR A 69 2.51 4.56 10.93
CA THR A 69 1.81 3.40 10.35
C THR A 69 2.18 3.20 8.88
N VAL A 70 2.18 4.30 8.11
CA VAL A 70 2.57 4.28 6.68
C VAL A 70 4.06 3.93 6.52
N VAL A 71 4.94 4.39 7.42
CA VAL A 71 6.36 4.01 7.40
C VAL A 71 6.56 2.53 7.69
N ARG A 72 5.87 1.99 8.69
CA ARG A 72 5.92 0.55 9.02
C ARG A 72 5.39 -0.31 7.87
N TRP A 73 4.35 0.16 7.18
CA TRP A 73 3.87 -0.46 5.95
C TRP A 73 4.93 -0.47 4.85
N ALA A 74 5.59 0.66 4.56
CA ALA A 74 6.64 0.72 3.54
C ALA A 74 7.83 -0.22 3.86
N ILE A 75 8.19 -0.37 5.15
CA ILE A 75 9.20 -1.34 5.58
C ILE A 75 8.73 -2.78 5.33
N ALA A 76 7.47 -3.08 5.61
CA ALA A 76 6.91 -4.41 5.37
C ALA A 76 6.83 -4.72 3.86
N GLU A 77 6.48 -3.73 3.04
CA GLU A 77 6.48 -3.83 1.58
C GLU A 77 7.88 -4.13 1.04
N ALA A 78 8.90 -3.38 1.48
CA ALA A 78 10.29 -3.60 1.08
C ALA A 78 10.78 -5.02 1.45
N LYS A 79 10.49 -5.47 2.68
CA LYS A 79 10.84 -6.84 3.12
C LYS A 79 10.15 -7.92 2.32
N LEU A 80 8.87 -7.72 1.97
CA LEU A 80 8.15 -8.65 1.12
C LEU A 80 8.74 -8.66 -0.30
N HIS A 81 9.15 -7.52 -0.81
CA HIS A 81 9.81 -7.44 -2.12
C HIS A 81 11.16 -8.18 -2.14
N ASP A 82 11.96 -8.07 -1.08
CA ASP A 82 13.24 -8.78 -0.96
C ASP A 82 13.06 -10.30 -0.77
N GLN A 83 12.00 -10.71 -0.06
CA GLN A 83 11.72 -12.11 0.30
C GLN A 83 10.23 -12.44 0.11
N PRO A 84 9.75 -12.55 -1.13
CA PRO A 84 8.31 -12.68 -1.45
C PRO A 84 7.71 -14.01 -1.00
N GLU A 85 8.52 -15.06 -0.90
CA GLU A 85 8.09 -16.40 -0.52
C GLU A 85 8.04 -16.62 1.01
N ASP A 86 8.55 -15.66 1.80
CA ASP A 86 8.52 -15.76 3.25
C ASP A 86 7.11 -15.45 3.78
N ALA A 87 6.42 -16.49 4.26
CA ALA A 87 5.08 -16.41 4.84
C ALA A 87 4.98 -15.38 5.99
N LYS A 88 6.06 -15.16 6.75
CA LYS A 88 6.09 -14.15 7.82
C LYS A 88 6.07 -12.74 7.23
N ASN A 89 6.79 -12.51 6.13
CA ASN A 89 6.77 -11.21 5.44
C ASN A 89 5.41 -10.96 4.79
N GLN A 90 4.79 -11.99 4.19
CA GLN A 90 3.43 -11.89 3.64
C GLN A 90 2.40 -11.53 4.74
N ALA A 91 2.44 -12.23 5.88
CA ALA A 91 1.55 -11.95 7.01
C ALA A 91 1.79 -10.56 7.61
N ASN A 92 3.06 -10.16 7.74
CA ASN A 92 3.42 -8.83 8.23
C ASN A 92 2.96 -7.73 7.26
N PHE A 93 3.13 -7.91 5.95
CA PHE A 93 2.64 -6.97 4.95
C PHE A 93 1.11 -6.83 4.98
N LYS A 94 0.37 -7.94 5.08
CA LYS A 94 -1.10 -7.91 5.25
C LYS A 94 -1.49 -7.16 6.53
N THR A 95 -0.80 -7.42 7.64
CA THR A 95 -1.05 -6.76 8.93
C THR A 95 -0.81 -5.25 8.85
N MET A 96 0.30 -4.83 8.27
CA MET A 96 0.62 -3.40 8.13
C MET A 96 -0.29 -2.70 7.13
N THR A 97 -0.68 -3.37 6.04
CA THR A 97 -1.68 -2.84 5.09
C THR A 97 -3.00 -2.60 5.80
N ASN A 98 -3.50 -3.59 6.56
CA ASN A 98 -4.72 -3.44 7.35
C ASN A 98 -4.63 -2.33 8.41
N ALA A 99 -3.45 -2.09 8.98
CA ALA A 99 -3.22 -0.98 9.90
C ALA A 99 -3.38 0.39 9.20
N VAL A 100 -2.83 0.56 7.99
CA VAL A 100 -3.02 1.78 7.18
C VAL A 100 -4.49 1.97 6.79
N LEU A 101 -5.18 0.89 6.37
CA LEU A 101 -6.60 0.94 6.05
C LEU A 101 -7.42 1.40 7.26
N LYS A 102 -7.16 0.81 8.44
CA LYS A 102 -7.85 1.16 9.68
C LYS A 102 -7.60 2.60 10.11
N GLU A 103 -6.37 3.09 10.01
CA GLU A 103 -6.01 4.48 10.31
C GLU A 103 -6.78 5.48 9.43
N ASN A 104 -7.09 5.10 8.19
CA ASN A 104 -7.83 5.91 7.23
C ASN A 104 -9.34 5.60 7.21
N GLN A 105 -9.86 4.89 8.22
CA GLN A 105 -11.28 4.50 8.35
C GLN A 105 -11.83 3.70 7.16
N ILE A 106 -10.96 2.92 6.51
CA ILE A 106 -11.30 2.05 5.38
C ILE A 106 -11.40 0.60 5.85
N ALA A 107 -12.31 -0.17 5.24
CA ALA A 107 -12.50 -1.58 5.54
C ALA A 107 -11.22 -2.39 5.30
N ILE A 108 -10.84 -3.23 6.27
CA ILE A 108 -9.64 -4.07 6.19
C ILE A 108 -9.81 -5.23 5.19
N ASN A 109 -8.70 -5.81 4.74
CA ASN A 109 -8.70 -7.04 3.95
C ASN A 109 -8.85 -8.26 4.88
N GLN A 110 -9.81 -9.15 4.56
CA GLN A 110 -10.01 -10.42 5.28
C GLN A 110 -9.00 -11.49 4.86
#